data_AF-A0A8S3HHW1-F1
#
_entry.id   AF-A0A8S3HHW1-F1
#
_cell.length_a   1.000
_cell.length_b   1.000
_cell.length_c   1.000
_cell.angle_alpha   90.00
_cell.angle_beta   90.00
_cell.angle_gamma   90.00
#
_symmetry.space_group_name_H-M   'P 1'
#
loop_
_entity.id
_entity.type
_entity.pdbx_description
1 polymer ?
#
loop_
_entity_poly.entity_id
_entity_poly.type
_entity_poly.pdbx_seq_one_letter_code
_entity_poly.pdbx_strand_id
1 'polypeptide(L)'
;MTLSIESYYMKFLRCARCSHDFEYENPLYRPITLPICGHTMCRQCIDIIRNQTKCPQDQVSFGINRTPIDQLPTNYPLLVVLYDPSNLSQDTEERYGQCPSYMKFDKDTKLIFNAVESAFGKISLEIKPIINDKQCQSILSRSMIRKIFSLLNSQYIDRASRLKVLKAIRSLGEHMCI
;
A
#
# COMPACT_ATOMS: atom_id res chain seq x y z
N MET A 1 0.32 -25.26 -14.59
CA MET A 1 -0.62 -24.13 -14.75
C MET A 1 0.12 -22.84 -14.50
N THR A 2 0.59 -22.18 -15.55
CA THR A 2 1.20 -20.86 -15.48
C THR A 2 0.10 -19.83 -15.23
N LEU A 3 -0.08 -19.40 -13.98
CA LEU A 3 -0.85 -18.18 -13.69
C LEU A 3 -0.24 -17.07 -14.55
N SER A 4 -1.07 -16.40 -15.36
CA SER A 4 -0.63 -15.23 -16.12
C SER A 4 0.00 -14.22 -15.16
N ILE A 5 0.98 -13.45 -15.64
CA ILE A 5 1.61 -12.37 -14.86
C ILE A 5 0.54 -11.45 -14.27
N GLU A 6 -0.51 -11.19 -15.06
CA GLU A 6 -1.76 -10.52 -14.71
C GLU A 6 -2.42 -11.12 -13.45
N SER A 7 -2.59 -12.43 -13.37
CA SER A 7 -3.17 -13.10 -12.21
C SER A 7 -2.34 -12.95 -10.92
N TYR A 8 -1.01 -12.84 -11.02
CA TYR A 8 -0.16 -12.86 -9.83
C TYR A 8 -0.17 -11.53 -9.05
N TYR A 9 -0.14 -10.38 -9.73
CA TYR A 9 -0.14 -9.09 -9.04
C TYR A 9 -1.53 -8.56 -8.72
N MET A 10 -2.59 -9.01 -9.41
CA MET A 10 -3.97 -8.60 -9.11
C MET A 10 -4.39 -8.91 -7.66
N LYS A 11 -3.77 -9.91 -7.02
CA LYS A 11 -3.99 -10.17 -5.59
C LYS A 11 -3.59 -9.02 -4.67
N PHE A 12 -2.66 -8.16 -5.10
CA PHE A 12 -2.22 -6.98 -4.35
C PHE A 12 -3.15 -5.78 -4.54
N LEU A 13 -4.00 -5.84 -5.56
CA LEU A 13 -4.97 -4.79 -5.92
C LEU A 13 -6.40 -5.15 -5.48
N ARG A 14 -6.53 -6.23 -4.68
CA ARG A 14 -7.77 -6.74 -4.11
C ARG A 14 -7.68 -6.83 -2.61
N CYS A 15 -8.82 -6.68 -1.95
CA CYS A 15 -8.93 -6.87 -0.52
C CYS A 15 -8.55 -8.31 -0.14
N ALA A 16 -7.59 -8.48 0.77
CA ALA A 16 -7.17 -9.81 1.23
C ALA A 16 -8.30 -10.59 1.93
N ARG A 17 -9.34 -9.91 2.43
CA ARG A 17 -10.46 -10.52 3.17
C ARG A 17 -11.67 -10.85 2.28
N CYS A 18 -12.17 -9.90 1.49
CA CYS A 18 -13.38 -10.10 0.67
C CYS A 18 -13.10 -10.28 -0.83
N SER A 19 -11.84 -10.17 -1.26
CA SER A 19 -11.41 -10.26 -2.67
C SER A 19 -12.01 -9.23 -3.62
N HIS A 20 -12.74 -8.23 -3.12
CA HIS A 20 -13.22 -7.08 -3.88
C HIS A 20 -12.04 -6.22 -4.36
N ASP A 21 -12.15 -5.69 -5.57
CA ASP A 21 -11.17 -4.75 -6.14
C ASP A 21 -11.20 -3.43 -5.34
N PHE A 22 -10.05 -2.78 -5.17
CA PHE A 22 -10.01 -1.52 -4.43
C PHE A 22 -10.60 -0.38 -5.25
N GLU A 23 -11.36 0.50 -4.60
CA GLU A 23 -11.99 1.65 -5.27
C GLU A 23 -11.55 2.98 -4.68
N TYR A 24 -11.38 3.98 -5.56
CA TYR A 24 -11.09 5.34 -5.15
C TYR A 24 -12.35 6.11 -4.73
N GLU A 25 -13.40 6.05 -5.56
CA GLU A 25 -14.63 6.83 -5.38
C GLU A 25 -15.42 6.37 -4.16
N ASN A 26 -15.52 5.07 -3.93
CA ASN A 26 -16.21 4.51 -2.78
C ASN A 26 -15.27 4.35 -1.57
N PRO A 27 -15.43 5.14 -0.49
CA PRO A 27 -14.55 5.08 0.66
C PRO A 27 -14.54 3.72 1.37
N LEU A 28 -15.62 2.93 1.24
CA LEU A 28 -15.75 1.60 1.85
C LEU A 28 -14.77 0.58 1.25
N TYR A 29 -14.42 0.75 -0.02
CA TYR A 29 -13.52 -0.14 -0.75
C TYR A 29 -12.08 0.39 -0.87
N ARG A 30 -11.76 1.49 -0.18
CA ARG A 30 -10.39 2.03 -0.16
C ARG A 30 -9.42 1.08 0.56
N PRO A 31 -8.20 0.88 0.03
CA PRO A 31 -7.21 -0.04 0.58
C PRO A 31 -6.58 0.51 1.85
N ILE A 32 -6.45 -0.33 2.87
CA ILE A 32 -5.76 -0.03 4.13
C ILE A 32 -4.77 -1.17 4.38
N THR A 33 -3.49 -0.83 4.42
CA THR A 33 -2.42 -1.80 4.69
C THR A 33 -2.20 -1.93 6.18
N LEU A 34 -2.30 -3.17 6.68
CA LEU A 34 -2.06 -3.52 8.07
C LEU A 34 -0.57 -3.41 8.39
N PRO A 35 -0.19 -2.84 9.54
CA PRO A 35 1.19 -2.74 9.93
C PRO A 35 1.77 -4.13 10.16
N ILE A 36 3.09 -4.23 10.02
CA ILE A 36 3.87 -5.47 10.21
C ILE A 36 3.60 -6.52 9.13
N CYS A 37 2.40 -7.09 8.98
CA CYS A 37 2.17 -8.16 8.00
C CYS A 37 2.12 -7.66 6.55
N GLY A 38 1.73 -6.41 6.31
CA GLY A 38 1.63 -5.84 4.96
C GLY A 38 0.41 -6.32 4.16
N HIS A 39 -0.50 -7.09 4.78
CA HIS A 39 -1.78 -7.43 4.15
C HIS A 39 -2.65 -6.18 4.02
N THR A 40 -3.25 -6.00 2.84
CA THR A 40 -4.12 -4.86 2.54
C THR A 40 -5.58 -5.30 2.48
N MET A 41 -6.46 -4.57 3.17
CA MET A 41 -7.91 -4.83 3.23
C MET A 41 -8.68 -3.56 2.93
N CYS A 42 -9.91 -3.67 2.45
CA CYS A 42 -10.76 -2.50 2.28
C CYS A 42 -11.22 -1.93 3.63
N ARG A 43 -11.55 -0.63 3.65
CA ARG A 43 -12.10 0.07 4.83
C ARG A 43 -13.24 -0.69 5.50
N GLN A 44 -14.22 -1.15 4.73
CA GLN A 44 -15.35 -1.93 5.25
C GLN A 44 -14.90 -3.20 6.00
N CYS A 45 -13.90 -3.90 5.46
CA CYS A 45 -13.35 -5.09 6.11
C CYS A 45 -12.57 -4.73 7.38
N ILE A 46 -11.83 -3.63 7.38
CA ILE A 46 -11.13 -3.11 8.57
C ILE A 46 -12.13 -2.77 9.67
N ASP A 47 -13.24 -2.10 9.36
CA ASP A 47 -14.25 -1.72 10.34
C ASP A 47 -14.89 -2.95 11.02
N ILE A 48 -15.09 -4.04 10.27
CA ILE A 48 -15.56 -5.33 10.81
C ILE A 48 -14.56 -5.93 11.80
N ILE A 49 -13.25 -5.81 11.52
CA ILE A 49 -12.20 -6.39 12.36
C ILE A 49 -11.58 -5.41 13.35
N ARG A 50 -12.12 -4.19 13.52
CA ARG A 50 -11.54 -3.10 14.33
C ARG A 50 -11.15 -3.49 15.77
N ASN A 51 -11.86 -4.46 16.35
CA ASN A 51 -11.62 -4.95 17.71
C ASN A 51 -10.61 -6.11 17.78
N GLN A 52 -10.10 -6.59 16.64
CA GLN A 52 -9.11 -7.65 16.57
C GLN A 52 -7.70 -7.08 16.72
N THR A 53 -6.79 -7.88 17.28
CA THR A 53 -5.39 -7.50 17.50
C THR A 53 -4.42 -8.20 16.55
N LYS A 54 -4.95 -9.11 15.71
CA LYS A 54 -4.20 -9.98 14.80
C LYS A 54 -4.79 -9.94 13.41
N CYS A 55 -3.93 -10.14 12.41
CA CYS A 55 -4.36 -10.26 11.03
C CYS A 55 -5.22 -11.51 10.83
N PRO A 56 -6.40 -11.41 10.19
CA PRO A 56 -7.19 -12.59 9.88
C PRO A 56 -6.54 -13.50 8.82
N GLN A 57 -5.50 -13.05 8.12
CA GLN A 57 -4.80 -13.85 7.09
C GLN A 57 -3.68 -14.71 7.68
N ASP A 58 -2.80 -14.12 8.49
CA ASP A 58 -1.58 -14.78 8.97
C ASP A 58 -1.42 -14.75 10.50
N GLN A 59 -2.42 -14.25 11.23
CA GLN A 59 -2.45 -14.14 12.69
C GLN A 59 -1.31 -13.30 13.29
N VAL A 60 -0.59 -12.54 12.47
CA VAL A 60 0.44 -11.61 12.92
C VAL A 60 -0.22 -10.47 13.70
N SER A 61 0.26 -10.24 14.92
CA SER A 61 -0.21 -9.13 15.75
C SER A 61 0.22 -7.79 15.14
N PHE A 62 -0.70 -6.83 15.09
CA PHE A 62 -0.47 -5.52 14.48
C PHE A 62 0.46 -4.58 15.28
N GLY A 63 0.87 -4.96 16.50
CA GLY A 63 1.83 -4.23 17.34
C GLY A 63 1.27 -3.80 18.70
N ILE A 64 2.17 -3.40 19.62
CA ILE A 64 1.89 -3.12 21.05
C ILE A 64 1.52 -1.65 21.29
N ASN A 65 1.96 -0.71 20.45
CA ASN A 65 1.74 0.74 20.57
C ASN A 65 0.62 1.23 19.61
N ARG A 66 -0.53 0.61 19.80
CA ARG A 66 -1.87 0.75 19.17
C ARG A 66 -2.16 2.09 18.48
N THR A 67 -1.78 2.21 17.22
CA THR A 67 -2.66 2.90 16.27
C THR A 67 -3.85 1.96 16.01
N PRO A 68 -5.09 2.35 16.36
CA PRO A 68 -6.26 1.58 16.00
C PRO A 68 -6.30 1.34 14.49
N ILE A 69 -6.63 0.11 14.07
CA ILE A 69 -6.51 -0.26 12.65
C ILE A 69 -7.50 0.52 11.75
N ASP A 70 -8.61 0.96 12.33
CA ASP A 70 -9.59 1.88 11.74
C ASP A 70 -9.07 3.33 11.65
N GLN A 71 -7.97 3.65 12.33
CA GLN A 71 -7.28 4.94 12.20
C GLN A 71 -6.05 4.85 11.29
N LEU A 72 -5.87 3.77 10.54
CA LEU A 72 -4.80 3.67 9.55
C LEU A 72 -5.15 4.47 8.28
N PRO A 73 -4.14 5.05 7.62
CA PRO A 73 -4.34 5.77 6.38
C PRO A 73 -4.64 4.80 5.22
N THR A 74 -5.34 5.33 4.22
CA THR A 74 -5.55 4.66 2.94
C THR A 74 -4.22 4.53 2.20
N ASN A 75 -3.96 3.37 1.58
CA ASN A 75 -2.81 3.14 0.72
C ASN A 75 -3.08 3.70 -0.68
N TYR A 76 -2.92 5.02 -0.84
CA TYR A 76 -3.11 5.72 -2.10
C TYR A 76 -2.23 5.23 -3.25
N PRO A 77 -0.96 4.84 -3.05
CA PRO A 77 -0.14 4.29 -4.12
C PRO A 77 -0.82 3.12 -4.87
N LEU A 78 -1.53 2.22 -4.18
CA LEU A 78 -2.28 1.15 -4.84
C LEU A 78 -3.46 1.67 -5.68
N LEU A 79 -4.11 2.75 -5.25
CA LEU A 79 -5.17 3.40 -6.03
C LEU A 79 -4.58 4.10 -7.27
N VAL A 80 -3.38 4.68 -7.18
CA VAL A 80 -2.68 5.27 -8.34
C VAL A 80 -2.34 4.21 -9.39
N VAL A 81 -2.06 2.97 -8.97
CA VAL A 81 -1.87 1.86 -9.91
C VAL A 81 -3.17 1.54 -10.68
N LEU A 82 -4.32 1.57 -10.00
CA LEU A 82 -5.62 1.22 -10.58
C LEU A 82 -6.28 2.36 -11.38
N TYR A 83 -6.13 3.59 -10.91
CA TYR A 83 -6.88 4.75 -11.38
C TYR A 83 -5.95 5.81 -11.98
N ASP A 84 -6.50 6.69 -12.82
CA ASP A 84 -5.74 7.82 -13.34
C ASP A 84 -5.49 8.87 -12.25
N PRO A 85 -4.25 9.32 -12.01
CA PRO A 85 -3.98 10.41 -11.07
C PRO A 85 -4.75 11.70 -11.38
N SER A 86 -5.15 11.95 -12.62
CA SER A 86 -6.01 13.09 -12.97
C SER A 86 -7.42 12.98 -12.35
N ASN A 87 -7.86 11.77 -12.03
CA ASN A 87 -9.12 11.49 -11.34
C ASN A 87 -8.94 11.38 -9.80
N LEU A 88 -7.69 11.38 -9.30
CA LEU A 88 -7.37 11.36 -7.88
C LEU A 88 -7.12 12.79 -7.40
N SER A 89 -7.78 13.23 -6.33
CA SER A 89 -7.58 14.58 -5.79
C SER A 89 -6.09 14.79 -5.49
N GLN A 90 -5.54 15.89 -6.00
CA GLN A 90 -4.10 16.19 -5.88
C GLN A 90 -3.69 16.56 -4.44
N ASP A 91 -4.66 16.75 -3.55
CA ASP A 91 -4.41 17.30 -2.23
C ASP A 91 -3.92 16.22 -1.25
N THR A 92 -2.63 16.27 -0.91
CA THR A 92 -2.02 15.37 0.08
C THR A 92 -2.63 15.53 1.48
N GLU A 93 -3.22 16.69 1.79
CA GLU A 93 -3.94 16.90 3.04
C GLU A 93 -5.23 16.08 3.14
N GLU A 94 -5.92 15.80 2.02
CA GLU A 94 -7.04 14.85 2.04
C GLU A 94 -6.57 13.41 2.23
N ARG A 95 -5.38 13.07 1.72
CA ARG A 95 -4.86 11.69 1.72
C ARG A 95 -4.43 11.20 3.10
N TYR A 96 -3.65 12.02 3.81
CA TYR A 96 -3.15 11.71 5.15
C TYR A 96 -3.62 12.67 6.22
N GLY A 97 -3.93 13.93 5.88
CA GLY A 97 -4.29 14.97 6.85
C GLY A 97 -5.56 14.67 7.64
N GLN A 98 -6.46 13.84 7.11
CA GLN A 98 -7.66 13.41 7.84
C GLN A 98 -7.42 12.19 8.75
N CYS A 99 -6.26 11.54 8.66
CA CYS A 99 -5.96 10.33 9.42
C CYS A 99 -5.55 10.67 10.87
N PRO A 100 -6.27 10.18 11.90
CA PRO A 100 -5.95 10.50 13.30
C PRO A 100 -4.54 10.08 13.71
N SER A 101 -4.02 9.02 13.11
CA SER A 101 -2.67 8.51 13.38
C SER A 101 -1.59 9.40 12.78
N TYR A 102 -1.88 10.02 11.64
CA TYR A 102 -0.99 10.96 10.99
C TYR A 102 -0.97 12.32 11.69
N MET A 103 -2.14 12.77 12.18
CA MET A 103 -2.29 14.06 12.85
C MET A 103 -1.42 14.23 14.10
N LYS A 104 -1.08 13.12 14.78
CA LYS A 104 -0.26 13.09 16.01
C LYS A 104 1.21 13.45 15.77
N PHE A 105 1.70 13.40 14.53
CA PHE A 105 3.08 13.71 14.22
C PHE A 105 3.35 15.22 14.19
N ASP A 106 4.57 15.60 14.54
CA ASP A 106 5.09 16.95 14.38
C ASP A 106 5.25 17.32 12.89
N LYS A 107 5.49 18.61 12.63
CA LYS A 107 5.59 19.14 11.27
C LYS A 107 6.71 18.48 10.45
N ASP A 108 7.88 18.27 11.04
CA ASP A 108 9.04 17.73 10.32
C ASP A 108 8.82 16.25 9.97
N THR A 109 8.27 15.49 10.91
CA THR A 109 7.89 14.10 10.66
C THR A 109 6.84 14.01 9.55
N LYS A 110 5.81 14.87 9.56
CA LYS A 110 4.80 14.95 8.49
C LYS A 110 5.40 15.24 7.12
N LEU A 111 6.38 16.15 7.04
CA LEU A 111 7.08 16.43 5.78
C LEU A 111 7.78 15.19 5.22
N ILE A 112 8.41 14.38 6.07
CA ILE A 112 9.05 13.13 5.66
C ILE A 112 8.02 12.13 5.12
N PHE A 113 6.90 11.95 5.82
CA PHE A 113 5.82 11.06 5.38
C PHE A 113 5.24 11.48 4.02
N ASN A 114 4.99 12.78 3.83
CA ASN A 114 4.52 13.32 2.55
C ASN A 114 5.53 13.10 1.41
N ALA A 115 6.84 13.21 1.70
CA ALA A 115 7.88 12.92 0.71
C ALA A 115 7.91 11.43 0.31
N VAL A 116 7.75 10.52 1.27
CA VAL A 116 7.67 9.07 1.01
C VAL A 116 6.43 8.74 0.18
N GLU A 117 5.28 9.30 0.52
CA GLU A 117 4.05 9.14 -0.26
C GLU A 117 4.21 9.63 -1.70
N SER A 118 4.80 10.81 -1.88
CA SER A 118 5.07 11.36 -3.22
C SER A 118 5.96 10.43 -4.03
N ALA A 119 7.00 9.86 -3.42
CA ALA A 119 7.88 8.90 -4.07
C ALA A 119 7.15 7.60 -4.45
N PHE A 120 6.30 7.07 -3.56
CA PHE A 120 5.52 5.86 -3.83
C PHE A 120 4.47 6.09 -4.92
N GLY A 121 3.86 7.28 -4.95
CA GLY A 121 2.96 7.71 -6.01
C GLY A 121 3.67 7.72 -7.37
N LYS A 122 4.87 8.29 -7.46
CA LYS A 122 5.69 8.26 -8.69
C LYS A 122 5.99 6.85 -9.14
N ILE A 123 6.44 5.98 -8.24
CA ILE A 123 6.69 4.55 -8.54
C ILE A 123 5.42 3.88 -9.09
N SER A 124 4.25 4.19 -8.52
CA SER A 124 2.97 3.63 -8.95
C SER A 124 2.59 4.07 -10.35
N LEU A 125 2.86 5.34 -10.73
CA LEU A 125 2.63 5.86 -12.07
C LEU A 125 3.51 5.17 -13.11
N GLU A 126 4.79 4.96 -12.80
CA GLU A 126 5.74 4.25 -13.70
C GLU A 126 5.35 2.78 -13.88
N ILE A 127 4.82 2.14 -12.83
CA ILE A 127 4.41 0.74 -12.87
C ILE A 127 3.07 0.51 -13.57
N LYS A 128 2.14 1.48 -13.51
CA LYS A 128 0.80 1.38 -14.09
C LYS A 128 0.79 0.88 -15.56
N PRO A 129 1.55 1.46 -16.52
CA PRO A 129 1.57 0.97 -17.89
C PRO A 129 2.10 -0.46 -18.01
N ILE A 130 3.03 -0.87 -17.15
CA ILE A 130 3.59 -2.24 -17.14
C ILE A 130 2.55 -3.28 -16.72
N ILE A 131 1.62 -2.88 -15.84
CA ILE A 131 0.52 -3.72 -15.36
C ILE A 131 -0.59 -3.82 -16.40
N ASN A 132 -0.92 -2.69 -17.04
CA ASN A 132 -2.05 -2.60 -17.97
C ASN A 132 -1.68 -3.07 -19.38
N ASP A 133 -0.42 -2.94 -19.78
CA ASP A 133 0.06 -3.33 -21.10
C ASP A 133 0.87 -4.64 -21.05
N LYS A 134 0.38 -5.66 -21.75
CA LYS A 134 1.03 -6.97 -21.89
C LYS A 134 2.38 -6.88 -22.60
N GLN A 135 2.63 -5.85 -23.42
CA GLN A 135 3.91 -5.68 -24.13
C GLN A 135 5.04 -5.12 -23.23
N CYS A 136 4.69 -4.31 -22.22
CA CYS A 136 5.64 -3.70 -21.28
C CYS A 136 6.16 -4.65 -20.18
N GLN A 137 5.59 -5.85 -20.07
CA GLN A 137 6.04 -6.89 -19.13
C GLN A 137 7.46 -7.41 -19.43
N SER A 138 8.06 -6.98 -20.55
CA SER A 138 9.44 -7.27 -20.95
C SER A 138 10.49 -6.39 -20.28
N ILE A 139 10.11 -5.21 -19.75
CA ILE A 139 11.07 -4.23 -19.19
C ILE A 139 11.47 -4.61 -17.76
N LEU A 140 10.53 -5.05 -16.94
CA LEU A 140 10.78 -5.43 -15.54
C LEU A 140 10.55 -6.92 -15.33
N SER A 141 11.53 -7.58 -14.70
CA SER A 141 11.38 -8.97 -14.30
C SER A 141 10.23 -9.15 -13.31
N ARG A 142 9.61 -10.34 -13.29
CA ARG A 142 8.57 -10.69 -12.30
C ARG A 142 9.06 -10.53 -10.86
N SER A 143 10.35 -10.76 -10.60
CA SER A 143 11.00 -10.55 -9.30
C SER A 143 10.97 -9.07 -8.90
N MET A 144 11.29 -8.18 -9.83
CA MET A 144 11.30 -6.73 -9.61
C MET A 144 9.90 -6.19 -9.40
N ILE A 145 8.93 -6.59 -10.23
CA ILE A 145 7.51 -6.25 -10.05
C ILE A 145 7.03 -6.71 -8.66
N ARG A 146 7.38 -7.93 -8.24
CA ARG A 146 7.07 -8.43 -6.89
C ARG A 146 7.63 -7.56 -5.78
N LYS A 147 8.90 -7.17 -5.88
CA LYS A 147 9.55 -6.32 -4.87
C LYS A 147 8.91 -4.94 -4.81
N ILE A 148 8.56 -4.37 -5.96
CA ILE A 148 7.89 -3.07 -6.01
C ILE A 148 6.48 -3.15 -5.40
N PHE A 149 5.67 -4.15 -5.76
CA PHE A 149 4.37 -4.35 -5.13
C PHE A 149 4.44 -4.63 -3.63
N SER A 150 5.48 -5.34 -3.17
CA SER A 150 5.74 -5.53 -1.74
C SER A 150 6.08 -4.21 -1.04
N LEU A 151 6.81 -3.31 -1.72
CA LEU A 151 7.11 -1.98 -1.22
C LEU A 151 5.85 -1.11 -1.17
N LEU A 152 5.05 -1.10 -2.25
CA LEU A 152 3.78 -0.35 -2.29
C LEU A 152 2.76 -0.88 -1.28
N ASN A 153 2.74 -2.19 -0.98
CA ASN A 153 1.95 -2.80 0.11
C ASN A 153 2.63 -2.69 1.48
N SER A 154 3.26 -1.55 1.76
CA SER A 154 3.84 -1.28 3.06
C SER A 154 3.14 -0.13 3.75
N GLN A 155 2.73 -0.36 4.99
CA GLN A 155 2.35 0.69 5.91
C GLN A 155 3.60 1.22 6.61
N TYR A 156 3.70 2.52 6.85
CA TYR A 156 4.86 3.12 7.49
C TYR A 156 4.50 4.15 8.57
N ILE A 157 3.21 4.28 8.90
CA ILE A 157 2.75 5.06 10.06
C ILE A 157 3.30 4.50 11.39
N ASP A 158 3.49 3.18 11.47
CA ASP A 158 4.01 2.50 12.64
C ASP A 158 5.55 2.38 12.61
N ARG A 159 6.18 2.43 13.79
CA ARG A 159 7.65 2.34 13.90
C ARG A 159 8.18 0.97 13.45
N ALA A 160 7.53 -0.12 13.83
CA ALA A 160 7.98 -1.45 13.44
C ALA A 160 7.82 -1.68 11.93
N SER A 161 6.76 -1.11 11.33
CA SER A 161 6.53 -1.22 9.90
C SER A 161 7.50 -0.39 9.06
N ARG A 162 7.97 0.78 9.54
CA ARG A 162 9.05 1.57 8.89
C ARG A 162 10.32 0.77 8.63
N LEU A 163 10.76 -0.04 9.58
CA LEU A 163 11.96 -0.87 9.40
C LEU A 163 11.78 -1.89 8.26
N LYS A 164 10.57 -2.43 8.07
CA LYS A 164 10.27 -3.33 6.95
C LYS A 164 10.33 -2.58 5.62
N VAL A 165 9.81 -1.35 5.58
CA VAL A 165 9.88 -0.49 4.38
C VAL A 165 11.32 -0.23 3.99
N LEU A 166 12.18 0.17 4.94
CA LEU A 166 13.60 0.40 4.69
C LEU A 166 14.31 -0.85 4.15
N LYS A 167 14.00 -2.03 4.70
CA LYS A 167 14.51 -3.31 4.19
C LYS A 167 14.03 -3.61 2.77
N ALA A 168 12.76 -3.33 2.46
CA ALA A 168 12.20 -3.51 1.12
C ALA A 168 12.85 -2.55 0.10
N ILE A 169 13.04 -1.28 0.46
CA ILE A 169 13.74 -0.28 -0.37
C ILE A 169 15.16 -0.74 -0.66
N ARG A 170 15.92 -1.14 0.38
CA ARG A 170 17.27 -1.66 0.21
C ARG A 170 17.30 -2.86 -0.73
N SER A 171 16.41 -3.82 -0.51
CA SER A 171 16.34 -5.04 -1.33
C SER A 171 15.93 -4.77 -2.78
N LEU A 172 15.15 -3.71 -3.03
CA LEU A 172 14.82 -3.26 -4.37
C LEU A 172 16.03 -2.61 -5.03
N GLY A 173 16.72 -1.71 -4.33
CA GLY A 173 17.94 -1.05 -4.84
C GLY A 173 19.06 -2.04 -5.17
N GLU A 174 19.33 -3.00 -4.29
CA GLU A 174 20.31 -4.07 -4.55
C GLU A 174 19.96 -4.87 -5.80
N HIS A 175 18.68 -5.13 -6.05
CA HIS A 175 18.23 -5.86 -7.23
C HIS A 175 18.22 -5.02 -8.52
N MET A 176 18.27 -3.69 -8.42
CA MET A 176 18.36 -2.79 -9.58
C MET A 176 19.81 -2.54 -10.02
N CYS A 177 20.76 -2.67 -9.10
CA CYS A 177 22.18 -2.42 -9.36
C CYS A 177 22.95 -3.66 -9.88
N ILE A 178 22.30 -4.82 -9.96
CA ILE A 178 22.86 -6.10 -10.43
C ILE A 178 22.16 -6.46 -11.73
#